data_AF-Q1LA12-F1
#
_entry.id   AF-Q1LA12-F1
#
_cell.length_a   1.000
_cell.length_b   1.000
_cell.length_c   1.000
_cell.angle_alpha   90.00
_cell.angle_beta   90.00
_cell.angle_gamma   90.00
#
_symmetry.space_group_name_H-M   'P 1'
#
loop_
_entity.id
_entity.type
_entity.pdbx_description
1 polymer ?
#
loop_
_entity_poly.entity_id
_entity_poly.type
_entity_poly.pdbx_seq_one_letter_code
_entity_poly.pdbx_strand_id
1 'polypeptide(L)'
;MFCCGYRLSASTGRSLEAASRCTRTTTENRIYMNLASLIADLESVDNTLTIVAKRPWTANSDARLVSLTDEYRIPSNVLQEGFEYFLEVSIALDEVLGELASQLSPAQRVAAIVYYAENDAYPDWLNTIARSLRG
;
A
#
# COMPACT_ATOMS: atom_id res chain seq x y z
N MET A 1 42.79 17.05 -28.63
CA MET A 1 43.34 18.38 -28.91
C MET A 1 42.47 19.38 -28.14
N PHE A 2 43.07 20.07 -27.14
CA PHE A 2 42.52 21.14 -26.25
C PHE A 2 41.36 20.75 -25.30
N CYS A 3 41.24 21.11 -24.01
CA CYS A 3 41.98 21.92 -23.00
C CYS A 3 41.54 21.39 -21.61
N CYS A 4 42.40 21.04 -20.65
CA CYS A 4 43.08 21.89 -19.65
C CYS A 4 42.17 22.87 -18.87
N GLY A 5 42.08 22.70 -17.53
CA GLY A 5 41.46 23.69 -16.65
C GLY A 5 41.16 23.27 -15.19
N TYR A 6 42.04 22.56 -14.48
CA TYR A 6 41.92 22.42 -13.03
C TYR A 6 42.61 23.60 -12.32
N ARG A 7 41.84 24.46 -11.65
CA ARG A 7 42.34 25.49 -10.74
C ARG A 7 41.95 25.12 -9.31
N LEU A 8 42.96 25.01 -8.44
CA LEU A 8 42.84 24.75 -7.02
C LEU A 8 42.01 25.82 -6.29
N SER A 9 41.27 25.43 -5.26
CA SER A 9 41.32 26.14 -3.98
C SER A 9 40.82 25.27 -2.84
N ALA A 10 41.69 25.04 -1.86
CA ALA A 10 41.36 24.39 -0.60
C ALA A 10 41.01 25.45 0.44
N SER A 11 39.86 25.34 1.11
CA SER A 11 39.68 25.86 2.47
C SER A 11 38.36 25.39 3.11
N THR A 12 38.53 24.56 4.15
CA THR A 12 37.91 24.73 5.48
C THR A 12 36.37 24.76 5.59
N GLY A 13 35.79 23.71 6.18
CA GLY A 13 34.45 23.80 6.80
C GLY A 13 33.81 22.44 7.14
N ARG A 14 33.48 22.25 8.41
CA ARG A 14 32.91 21.05 9.06
C ARG A 14 31.44 20.74 8.71
N SER A 15 31.07 19.48 8.99
CA SER A 15 29.74 18.94 9.36
C SER A 15 28.72 18.75 8.24
N LEU A 16 28.33 17.50 7.90
CA LEU A 16 27.25 16.70 8.53
C LEU A 16 25.91 17.48 8.40
N GLU A 17 24.94 17.12 7.55
CA GLU A 17 24.18 15.87 7.58
C GLU A 17 23.34 15.68 6.29
N ALA A 18 23.23 14.41 5.89
CA ALA A 18 22.10 13.80 5.19
C ALA A 18 21.55 14.49 3.91
N ALA A 19 22.30 14.39 2.82
CA ALA A 19 21.66 14.02 1.56
C ALA A 19 21.08 12.61 1.74
N SER A 20 19.88 12.52 2.31
CA SER A 20 19.10 11.29 2.36
C SER A 20 18.83 10.86 0.93
N ARG A 21 19.70 9.97 0.48
CA ARG A 21 19.46 8.97 -0.55
C ARG A 21 18.04 8.47 -0.42
N CYS A 22 17.14 8.98 -1.24
CA CYS A 22 16.10 8.13 -1.79
C CYS A 22 16.35 8.10 -3.29
N THR A 23 17.30 7.25 -3.67
CA THR A 23 17.38 6.70 -5.01
C THR A 23 15.98 6.25 -5.36
N ARG A 24 15.31 7.01 -6.24
CA ARG A 24 14.06 6.66 -6.88
C ARG A 24 14.27 5.25 -7.42
N THR A 25 13.76 4.26 -6.69
CA THR A 25 13.97 2.85 -6.98
C THR A 25 13.39 2.61 -8.35
N THR A 26 14.28 2.36 -9.30
CA THR A 26 14.01 1.46 -10.41
C THR A 26 13.37 0.21 -9.82
N THR A 27 12.07 0.04 -10.03
CA THR A 27 11.44 -1.26 -9.85
C THR A 27 10.73 -1.57 -11.15
N GLU A 28 11.44 -2.36 -11.94
CA GLU A 28 10.89 -3.19 -13.01
C GLU A 28 9.53 -3.75 -12.62
N ASN A 29 8.60 -3.72 -13.56
CA ASN A 29 7.47 -4.63 -13.72
C ASN A 29 7.44 -5.84 -12.74
N ARG A 30 7.01 -5.61 -11.50
CA ARG A 30 6.67 -6.64 -10.53
C ARG A 30 5.19 -6.52 -10.26
N ILE A 31 4.42 -7.40 -10.87
CA ILE A 31 2.99 -7.64 -10.61
C ILE A 31 2.78 -8.27 -9.21
N TYR A 32 3.73 -8.05 -8.29
CA TYR A 32 3.70 -8.47 -6.88
C TYR A 32 3.96 -7.23 -6.05
N MET A 33 2.90 -6.73 -5.41
CA MET A 33 2.98 -5.62 -4.49
C MET A 33 2.75 -6.13 -3.07
N ASN A 34 3.51 -5.60 -2.12
CA ASN A 34 3.17 -5.79 -0.72
C ASN A 34 1.77 -5.22 -0.48
N LEU A 35 0.99 -5.86 0.38
CA LEU A 35 -0.34 -5.40 0.77
C LEU A 35 -0.35 -3.90 1.13
N ALA A 36 0.68 -3.42 1.84
CA ALA A 36 0.80 -2.01 2.20
C ALA A 36 0.98 -1.07 1.00
N SER A 37 1.77 -1.46 0.01
CA SER A 37 1.97 -0.67 -1.21
C SER A 37 0.69 -0.65 -2.04
N LEU A 38 0.02 -1.80 -2.15
CA LEU A 38 -1.26 -1.92 -2.84
C LEU A 38 -2.32 -1.03 -2.17
N ILE A 39 -2.42 -1.06 -0.84
CA ILE A 39 -3.34 -0.22 -0.05
C ILE A 39 -3.06 1.27 -0.21
N ALA A 40 -1.80 1.67 -0.32
CA ALA A 40 -1.43 3.06 -0.58
C ALA A 40 -1.84 3.53 -1.99
N ASP A 41 -1.81 2.64 -2.98
CA ASP A 41 -2.21 2.91 -4.37
C ASP A 41 -3.70 2.67 -4.63
N LEU A 42 -4.49 2.20 -3.65
CA LEU A 42 -5.91 1.88 -3.87
C LEU A 42 -6.72 3.08 -4.39
N GLU A 43 -6.40 4.29 -3.96
CA GLU A 43 -7.07 5.51 -4.43
C GLU A 43 -6.85 5.76 -5.94
N SER A 44 -5.83 5.13 -6.54
CA SER A 44 -5.49 5.24 -7.96
C SER A 44 -5.90 4.00 -8.78
N VAL A 45 -6.36 2.91 -8.17
CA VAL A 45 -6.77 1.69 -8.90
C VAL A 45 -8.29 1.61 -9.05
N ASP A 46 -8.73 0.85 -10.04
CA ASP A 46 -10.15 0.61 -10.25
C ASP A 46 -10.79 -0.06 -9.03
N ASN A 47 -11.83 0.57 -8.51
CA ASN A 47 -12.57 0.10 -7.35
C ASN A 47 -13.39 -1.18 -7.64
N THR A 48 -13.57 -1.54 -8.91
CA THR A 48 -14.17 -2.80 -9.38
C THR A 48 -13.25 -4.01 -9.23
N LEU A 49 -11.98 -3.80 -8.88
CA LEU A 49 -11.01 -4.88 -8.66
C LEU A 49 -11.17 -5.49 -7.28
N THR A 50 -10.78 -6.76 -7.19
CA THR A 50 -10.71 -7.51 -5.94
C THR A 50 -9.25 -7.71 -5.53
N ILE A 51 -8.96 -7.42 -4.26
CA ILE A 51 -7.69 -7.70 -3.63
C ILE A 51 -7.68 -9.17 -3.23
N VAL A 52 -6.63 -9.86 -3.63
CA VAL A 52 -6.33 -11.23 -3.19
C VAL A 52 -4.98 -11.23 -2.48
N ALA A 53 -4.87 -11.97 -1.40
CA ALA A 53 -3.68 -11.99 -0.57
C ALA A 53 -3.38 -13.39 -0.05
N LYS A 54 -2.09 -13.69 0.13
CA LYS A 54 -1.65 -14.94 0.76
C LYS A 54 -1.66 -14.82 2.28
N ARG A 55 -2.17 -15.82 2.98
CA ARG A 55 -2.04 -15.89 4.44
C ARG A 55 -0.60 -16.20 4.85
N PRO A 56 -0.10 -15.61 5.96
CA PRO A 56 -0.79 -14.68 6.85
C PRO A 56 -0.91 -13.27 6.26
N TRP A 57 -2.11 -12.68 6.34
CA TRP A 57 -2.37 -11.34 5.81
C TRP A 57 -1.68 -10.29 6.67
N THR A 58 -0.61 -9.73 6.13
CA THR A 58 0.24 -8.76 6.84
C THR A 58 0.60 -7.63 5.89
N ALA A 59 1.11 -6.51 6.41
CA ALA A 59 1.54 -5.40 5.56
C ALA A 59 2.56 -5.81 4.47
N ASN A 60 3.36 -6.85 4.75
CA ASN A 60 4.37 -7.41 3.87
C ASN A 60 3.90 -8.68 3.14
N SER A 61 2.62 -9.09 3.25
CA SER A 61 2.12 -10.24 2.52
C SER A 61 1.99 -9.93 1.03
N ASP A 62 2.26 -10.92 0.20
CA ASP A 62 2.03 -10.85 -1.23
C ASP A 62 0.54 -10.67 -1.51
N ALA A 63 0.22 -9.54 -2.14
CA ALA A 63 -1.12 -9.20 -2.54
C ALA A 63 -1.17 -8.83 -4.03
N ARG A 64 -2.32 -9.06 -4.64
CA ARG A 64 -2.56 -8.79 -6.05
C ARG A 64 -3.97 -8.28 -6.25
N LEU A 65 -4.12 -7.44 -7.27
CA LEU A 65 -5.44 -7.03 -7.77
C LEU A 65 -5.84 -7.95 -8.91
N VAL A 66 -7.05 -8.49 -8.81
CA VAL A 66 -7.64 -9.35 -9.82
C VAL A 66 -9.03 -8.86 -10.12
N SER A 67 -9.39 -8.84 -11.39
CA SER A 67 -10.78 -8.67 -11.81
C SER A 67 -11.52 -9.97 -11.55
N LEU A 68 -12.68 -9.90 -10.90
CA LEU A 68 -13.56 -11.06 -10.79
C LEU A 68 -14.04 -11.49 -12.18
N THR A 69 -14.37 -12.78 -12.33
CA THR A 69 -15.05 -13.28 -13.53
C THR A 69 -16.50 -12.76 -13.58
N ASP A 70 -17.19 -12.94 -14.70
CA ASP A 70 -18.65 -12.67 -14.85
C ASP A 70 -19.50 -13.31 -13.74
N GLU A 71 -19.00 -14.37 -13.11
CA GLU A 71 -19.66 -15.07 -12.00
C GLU A 71 -19.31 -14.50 -10.61
N TYR A 72 -18.64 -13.34 -10.54
CA TYR A 72 -18.13 -12.73 -9.31
C TYR A 72 -17.20 -13.66 -8.51
N ARG A 73 -16.42 -14.51 -9.20
CA ARG A 73 -15.47 -15.45 -8.59
C ARG A 73 -14.03 -15.12 -8.93
N ILE A 74 -13.12 -15.49 -8.03
CA ILE A 74 -11.68 -15.45 -8.30
C ILE A 74 -11.36 -16.50 -9.36
N PRO A 75 -10.61 -16.13 -10.42
CA PRO A 75 -10.26 -17.07 -11.46
C PRO A 75 -9.31 -18.14 -10.93
N SER A 76 -9.47 -19.38 -11.40
CA SER A 76 -8.83 -20.58 -10.84
C SER A 76 -7.31 -20.56 -10.89
N ASN A 77 -6.70 -19.73 -11.75
CA ASN A 77 -5.26 -19.52 -11.80
C ASN A 77 -4.73 -18.89 -10.51
N VAL A 78 -5.47 -17.91 -9.96
CA VAL A 78 -5.09 -17.18 -8.74
C VAL A 78 -5.24 -18.07 -7.51
N LEU A 79 -6.30 -18.87 -7.47
CA LEU A 79 -6.52 -19.87 -6.40
C LEU A 79 -5.43 -20.95 -6.42
N GLN A 80 -5.00 -21.40 -7.60
CA GLN A 80 -3.90 -22.37 -7.74
C GLN A 80 -2.54 -21.80 -7.31
N GLU A 81 -2.33 -20.49 -7.45
CA GLU A 81 -1.14 -19.81 -6.95
C GLU A 81 -1.12 -19.69 -5.41
N GLY A 82 -2.21 -20.06 -4.73
CA GLY A 82 -2.35 -20.02 -3.27
C GLY A 82 -2.77 -18.66 -2.72
N PHE A 83 -3.34 -17.79 -3.55
CA PHE A 83 -3.96 -16.55 -3.09
C PHE A 83 -5.39 -16.81 -2.64
N GLU A 84 -5.77 -16.18 -1.52
CA GLU A 84 -7.13 -16.23 -1.01
C GLU A 84 -7.86 -14.93 -1.33
N TYR A 85 -9.20 -15.04 -1.42
CA TYR A 85 -10.06 -13.87 -1.41
C TYR A 85 -9.80 -13.07 -0.14
N PHE A 86 -9.50 -11.79 -0.31
CA PHE A 86 -9.21 -10.91 0.81
C PHE A 86 -10.32 -9.87 0.94
N LEU A 87 -10.40 -8.92 0.02
CA LEU A 87 -11.43 -7.86 0.04
C LEU A 87 -11.53 -7.14 -1.29
N GLU A 88 -12.70 -6.60 -1.63
CA GLU A 88 -12.86 -5.70 -2.78
C GLU A 88 -12.25 -4.33 -2.51
N VAL A 89 -11.69 -3.70 -3.55
CA VAL A 89 -11.12 -2.34 -3.43
C VAL A 89 -12.20 -1.34 -3.05
N SER A 90 -13.40 -1.44 -3.64
CA SER A 90 -14.54 -0.61 -3.26
C SER A 90 -14.87 -0.73 -1.77
N ILE A 91 -14.90 -1.94 -1.21
CA ILE A 91 -15.22 -2.15 0.21
C ILE A 91 -14.08 -1.61 1.09
N ALA A 92 -12.82 -1.88 0.73
CA ALA A 92 -11.67 -1.37 1.48
C ALA A 92 -11.67 0.17 1.53
N LEU A 93 -11.99 0.84 0.42
CA LEU A 93 -11.98 2.28 0.32
C LEU A 93 -13.24 2.93 0.88
N ASP A 94 -14.43 2.39 0.63
CA ASP A 94 -15.71 3.02 0.96
C ASP A 94 -16.17 2.65 2.37
N GLU A 95 -16.13 1.36 2.72
CA GLU A 95 -16.61 0.85 4.02
C GLU A 95 -15.55 1.02 5.12
N VAL A 96 -14.30 0.62 4.86
CA VAL A 96 -13.24 0.64 5.90
C VAL A 96 -12.59 1.99 6.04
N LEU A 97 -12.19 2.59 4.93
CA LEU A 97 -11.47 3.86 4.95
C LEU A 97 -12.43 5.05 4.86
N GLY A 98 -13.41 5.04 3.97
CA GLY A 98 -14.42 6.06 3.75
C GLY A 98 -14.00 7.47 4.14
N GLU A 99 -14.72 8.06 5.09
CA GLU A 99 -14.45 9.39 5.64
C GLU A 99 -13.18 9.47 6.52
N LEU A 100 -12.67 8.33 6.98
CA LEU A 100 -11.48 8.21 7.82
C LEU A 100 -10.18 8.17 7.01
N ALA A 101 -10.24 7.95 5.69
CA ALA A 101 -9.08 7.79 4.82
C ALA A 101 -8.07 8.93 5.03
N SER A 102 -8.53 10.18 5.02
CA SER A 102 -7.72 11.39 5.20
C SER A 102 -7.08 11.53 6.58
N GLN A 103 -7.56 10.80 7.59
CA GLN A 103 -7.11 10.89 8.97
C GLN A 103 -6.19 9.75 9.38
N LEU A 104 -6.29 8.62 8.68
CA LEU A 104 -5.52 7.44 8.96
C LEU A 104 -4.18 7.49 8.24
N SER A 105 -3.11 7.21 9.00
CA SER A 105 -1.80 6.96 8.43
C SER A 105 -1.84 5.72 7.53
N PRO A 106 -1.00 5.62 6.48
CA PRO A 106 -0.98 4.44 5.59
C PRO A 106 -0.87 3.10 6.34
N ALA A 107 -0.05 3.03 7.38
CA ALA A 107 0.06 1.84 8.23
C ALA A 107 -1.24 1.50 8.98
N GLN A 108 -1.98 2.51 9.44
CA GLN A 108 -3.28 2.32 10.10
C GLN A 108 -4.35 1.86 9.11
N ARG A 109 -4.32 2.39 7.88
CA ARG A 109 -5.21 1.93 6.79
C ARG A 109 -5.03 0.43 6.54
N VAL A 110 -3.76 0.01 6.43
CA VAL A 110 -3.41 -1.41 6.25
C VAL A 110 -3.89 -2.26 7.42
N ALA A 111 -3.60 -1.84 8.66
CA ALA A 111 -4.03 -2.57 9.84
C ALA A 111 -5.56 -2.67 9.94
N ALA A 112 -6.29 -1.60 9.59
CA ALA A 112 -7.76 -1.60 9.59
C ALA A 112 -8.32 -2.57 8.55
N ILE A 113 -7.80 -2.55 7.32
CA ILE A 113 -8.25 -3.44 6.24
C ILE A 113 -7.93 -4.90 6.55
N VAL A 114 -6.73 -5.21 7.04
CA VAL A 114 -6.37 -6.57 7.47
C VAL A 114 -7.28 -7.04 8.59
N TYR A 115 -7.50 -6.21 9.61
CA TYR A 115 -8.37 -6.56 10.72
C TYR A 115 -9.81 -6.80 10.25
N TYR A 116 -10.32 -5.96 9.33
CA TYR A 116 -11.65 -6.10 8.75
C TYR A 116 -11.78 -7.40 7.95
N ALA A 117 -10.81 -7.73 7.10
CA ALA A 117 -10.81 -8.98 6.33
C ALA A 117 -10.74 -10.23 7.23
N GLU A 118 -10.07 -10.15 8.39
CA GLU A 118 -10.00 -11.27 9.34
C GLU A 118 -11.23 -11.42 10.23
N ASN A 119 -11.79 -10.32 10.72
CA ASN A 119 -12.80 -10.31 11.77
C ASN A 119 -14.20 -9.95 11.25
N ASP A 120 -14.33 -9.58 9.97
CA ASP A 120 -15.55 -9.01 9.37
C ASP A 120 -16.09 -7.84 10.20
N ALA A 121 -15.18 -7.08 10.82
CA ALA A 121 -15.51 -6.05 11.81
C ALA A 121 -14.45 -4.95 11.85
N TYR A 122 -14.88 -3.75 12.24
CA TYR A 122 -13.98 -2.62 12.45
C TYR A 122 -13.22 -2.76 13.78
N PRO A 123 -11.91 -2.47 13.81
CA PRO A 123 -11.18 -2.48 15.07
C PRO A 123 -11.66 -1.35 15.99
N ASP A 124 -11.62 -1.58 17.29
CA ASP A 124 -12.19 -0.68 18.30
C ASP A 124 -11.56 0.73 18.26
N TRP A 125 -10.26 0.81 17.98
CA TRP A 125 -9.54 2.07 17.81
C TRP A 125 -10.05 2.89 16.61
N LEU A 126 -10.47 2.24 15.53
CA LEU A 126 -11.03 2.90 14.35
C LEU A 126 -12.42 3.46 14.65
N ASN A 127 -13.26 2.67 15.34
CA ASN A 127 -14.56 3.13 15.84
C ASN A 127 -14.42 4.31 16.80
N THR A 128 -13.38 4.31 17.64
CA THR A 128 -13.09 5.43 18.56
C THR A 128 -12.79 6.71 17.78
N ILE A 129 -11.94 6.64 16.75
CA ILE A 129 -11.64 7.79 15.87
C ILE A 129 -12.91 8.27 15.17
N ALA A 130 -13.70 7.35 14.60
CA ALA A 130 -14.96 7.70 13.92
C ALA A 130 -15.95 8.42 14.85
N ARG A 131 -16.05 7.99 16.11
CA ARG A 131 -16.89 8.64 17.12
C ARG A 131 -16.37 10.03 17.51
N SER A 132 -15.06 10.20 17.62
CA SER A 132 -14.45 11.51 17.92
C SER A 132 -14.70 12.56 16.84
N LEU A 133 -15.03 12.16 15.62
CA LEU A 133 -15.27 13.07 14.49
C LEU A 133 -16.72 13.48 14.30
N ARG A 134 -17.66 12.70 14.83
CA ARG A 134 -19.10 13.04 14.81
C ARG A 134 -19.54 13.85 16.04
N GLY A 135 -18.62 14.16 16.96
CA GLY A 135 -18.86 14.85 18.22
C GLY A 135 -18.62 16.35 18.15
#